data_AF-A0A8T1Z0A1-F1
#
_entry.id   AF-A0A8T1Z0A1-F1
#
_cell.length_a   1.000
_cell.length_b   1.000
_cell.length_c   1.000
_cell.angle_alpha   90.00
_cell.angle_beta   90.00
_cell.angle_gamma   90.00
#
_symmetry.space_group_name_H-M   'P 1'
#
loop_
_entity.id
_entity.type
_entity.pdbx_description
1 polymer ?
#
loop_
_entity_poly.entity_id
_entity_poly.type
_entity_poly.pdbx_seq_one_letter_code
_entity_poly.pdbx_strand_id
1 'polypeptide(L)'
;MTHDVAVGDNSIADVNERTLFITFARGVPMSQEEVKQFFTEKYGENCVQGIDMENRDGQEQSLYAKLYLDSVATMNRVLNDWQTVKLWSLSINKSVKLRVNGKFFWARKYTR
;
A
#
# COMPACT_ATOMS: atom_id res chain seq x y z
N MET A 1 -31.09 -2.61 31.28
CA MET A 1 -30.27 -3.26 30.24
C MET A 1 -29.84 -2.17 29.28
N THR A 2 -28.70 -1.53 29.59
CA THR A 2 -28.18 -0.43 28.78
C THR A 2 -27.43 -1.01 27.59
N HIS A 3 -27.88 -0.70 26.38
CA HIS A 3 -27.10 -0.90 25.17
C HIS A 3 -26.18 0.29 25.01
N ASP A 4 -25.02 0.22 25.65
CA ASP A 4 -23.91 1.13 25.39
C ASP A 4 -23.15 0.61 24.17
N VAL A 5 -23.64 0.94 22.98
CA VAL A 5 -22.83 0.84 21.76
C VAL A 5 -21.83 1.98 21.83
N ALA A 6 -20.64 1.68 22.32
CA ALA A 6 -19.49 2.56 22.20
C ALA A 6 -19.14 2.72 20.71
N VAL A 7 -19.75 3.72 20.07
CA VAL A 7 -19.26 4.29 18.82
C VAL A 7 -18.04 5.13 19.20
N GLY A 8 -16.85 4.53 19.16
CA GLY A 8 -15.63 5.23 19.52
C GLY A 8 -14.39 4.46 19.12
N ASP A 9 -13.63 5.05 18.20
CA ASP A 9 -12.32 4.62 17.69
C ASP A 9 -12.28 3.39 16.77
N ASN A 10 -12.77 3.59 15.54
CA ASN A 10 -12.17 2.95 14.37
C ASN A 10 -10.77 3.59 14.17
N SER A 11 -9.87 3.25 15.10
CA SER A 11 -8.69 4.04 15.46
C SER A 11 -7.70 4.16 14.30
N ILE A 12 -7.00 5.28 14.20
CA ILE A 12 -5.90 5.50 13.25
C ILE A 12 -4.84 4.38 13.31
N ALA A 13 -4.74 3.65 14.44
CA ALA A 13 -3.90 2.47 14.57
C ALA A 13 -4.36 1.30 13.68
N ASP A 14 -5.66 1.05 13.58
CA ASP A 14 -6.25 0.06 12.64
C ASP A 14 -5.90 0.40 11.19
N VAL A 15 -5.98 1.68 10.83
CA VAL A 15 -5.69 2.14 9.46
C VAL A 15 -4.21 1.91 9.12
N ASN A 16 -3.28 2.24 10.00
CA ASN A 16 -1.85 2.02 9.75
C ASN A 16 -1.49 0.53 9.60
N GLU A 17 -2.17 -0.34 10.36
CA GLU A 17 -1.95 -1.79 10.29
C GLU A 17 -2.36 -2.41 8.96
N ARG A 18 -3.25 -1.74 8.21
CA ARG A 18 -3.66 -2.10 6.84
C ARG A 18 -3.15 -1.13 5.77
N THR A 19 -2.14 -0.32 6.08
CA THR A 19 -1.56 0.65 5.14
C THR A 19 -0.20 0.18 4.61
N LEU A 20 -0.04 0.25 3.29
CA LEU A 20 1.25 0.09 2.63
C LEU A 20 1.84 1.45 2.27
N PHE A 21 3.13 1.60 2.53
CA PHE A 21 3.93 2.68 1.99
C PHE A 21 4.58 2.22 0.69
N ILE A 22 4.30 2.93 -0.40
CA ILE A 22 4.78 2.64 -1.74
C ILE A 22 5.78 3.70 -2.16
N THR A 23 6.91 3.31 -2.76
CA THR A 23 7.88 4.22 -3.37
C THR A 23 8.08 3.91 -4.84
N PHE A 24 8.18 4.98 -5.63
CA PHE A 24 8.34 4.92 -7.08
C PHE A 24 9.78 5.25 -7.46
N ALA A 25 10.28 4.63 -8.53
CA ALA A 25 11.55 5.04 -9.11
C ALA A 25 11.42 6.45 -9.71
N ARG A 26 12.44 7.28 -9.50
CA ARG A 26 12.50 8.62 -10.10
C ARG A 26 12.57 8.50 -11.63
N GLY A 27 11.78 9.31 -12.34
CA GLY A 27 11.69 9.27 -13.81
C GLY A 27 10.76 8.18 -14.36
N VAL A 28 10.06 7.46 -13.47
CA VAL A 28 9.04 6.46 -13.84
C VAL A 28 7.70 6.90 -13.25
N PRO A 29 6.95 7.78 -13.95
CA PRO A 29 5.67 8.26 -13.44
C PRO A 29 4.68 7.12 -13.31
N MET A 30 4.00 7.10 -12.18
CA MET A 30 2.98 6.11 -11.82
C MET A 30 1.73 6.88 -11.42
N SER A 31 0.62 6.60 -12.08
CA SER A 31 -0.68 7.17 -11.76
C SER A 31 -1.35 6.43 -10.61
N GLN A 32 -2.30 7.10 -9.95
CA GLN A 32 -3.11 6.49 -8.89
C GLN A 32 -3.92 5.32 -9.45
N GLU A 33 -4.42 5.45 -10.67
CA GLU A 33 -5.20 4.44 -11.38
C GLU A 33 -4.37 3.19 -11.66
N GLU A 34 -3.13 3.33 -12.14
CA GLU A 34 -2.22 2.20 -12.37
C GLU A 34 -1.95 1.42 -11.08
N VAL A 35 -1.71 2.14 -9.98
CA VAL A 35 -1.51 1.52 -8.66
C VAL A 35 -2.78 0.80 -8.23
N LYS A 36 -3.94 1.48 -8.28
CA LYS A 36 -5.23 0.90 -7.90
C LYS A 36 -5.51 -0.39 -8.69
N GLN A 37 -5.41 -0.31 -10.01
CA GLN A 37 -5.69 -1.41 -10.93
C GLN A 37 -4.81 -2.63 -10.60
N PHE A 38 -3.51 -2.44 -10.39
CA PHE A 38 -2.60 -3.53 -10.02
C PHE A 38 -3.05 -4.28 -8.76
N PHE A 39 -3.44 -3.54 -7.71
CA PHE A 39 -3.87 -4.16 -6.46
C PHE A 39 -5.24 -4.81 -6.59
N THR A 40 -6.19 -4.17 -7.26
CA THR A 40 -7.55 -4.71 -7.42
C THR A 40 -7.59 -5.95 -8.31
N GLU A 41 -6.80 -5.99 -9.38
CA GLU A 41 -6.72 -7.16 -10.27
C GLU A 41 -6.09 -8.37 -9.57
N LYS A 42 -5.10 -8.13 -8.70
CA LYS A 42 -4.34 -9.21 -8.06
C LYS A 42 -4.93 -9.68 -6.72
N TYR A 43 -5.55 -8.79 -5.95
CA TYR A 43 -6.00 -9.06 -4.58
C TYR A 43 -7.51 -8.86 -4.37
N GLY A 44 -8.24 -8.40 -5.38
CA GLY A 44 -9.71 -8.28 -5.39
C GLY A 44 -10.21 -6.83 -5.53
N GLU A 45 -11.37 -6.64 -6.13
CA GLU A 45 -11.92 -5.32 -6.49
C GLU A 45 -12.05 -4.35 -5.31
N ASN A 46 -12.43 -4.86 -4.13
CA ASN A 46 -12.67 -4.05 -2.93
C ASN A 46 -11.44 -3.95 -2.00
N CYS A 47 -10.28 -4.46 -2.40
CA CYS A 47 -9.10 -4.49 -1.51
C CYS A 47 -8.48 -3.10 -1.28
N VAL A 48 -8.69 -2.15 -2.18
CA VAL A 48 -8.15 -0.79 -2.10
C VAL A 48 -9.22 0.16 -1.57
N GLN A 49 -9.01 0.68 -0.36
CA GLN A 49 -9.90 1.64 0.30
C GLN A 49 -9.54 3.09 -0.05
N GLY A 50 -8.28 3.35 -0.37
CA GLY A 50 -7.83 4.68 -0.77
C GLY A 50 -6.37 4.68 -1.17
N ILE A 51 -5.99 5.70 -1.93
CA ILE A 51 -4.60 5.98 -2.30
C ILE A 51 -4.35 7.47 -2.05
N ASP A 52 -3.31 7.76 -1.28
CA ASP A 52 -2.80 9.12 -1.04
C ASP A 52 -1.43 9.23 -1.73
N MET A 53 -1.42 9.85 -2.91
CA MET A 53 -0.20 10.09 -3.69
C MET A 53 0.45 11.38 -3.19
N GLU A 54 1.68 11.30 -2.68
CA GLU A 54 2.33 12.49 -2.14
C GLU A 54 3.00 13.27 -3.28
N ASN A 55 2.29 14.29 -3.76
CA ASN A 55 2.85 15.32 -4.63
C ASN A 55 3.31 16.49 -3.76
N ARG A 56 4.62 16.75 -3.75
CA ARG A 56 5.15 17.98 -3.18
C ARG A 56 5.11 19.09 -4.22
N ASP A 57 4.77 20.29 -3.78
CA ASP A 57 4.76 21.47 -4.65
C ASP A 57 6.06 21.60 -5.44
N GLY A 58 5.93 21.71 -6.77
CA GLY A 58 7.06 21.78 -7.70
C GLY A 58 7.65 20.43 -8.14
N GLN A 59 7.10 19.29 -7.69
CA GLN A 59 7.47 17.98 -8.26
C GLN A 59 6.52 17.56 -9.37
N GLU A 60 7.09 17.28 -10.55
CA GLU A 60 6.35 16.75 -11.71
C GLU A 60 5.86 15.30 -11.50
N GLN A 61 6.40 14.59 -10.51
CA GLN A 61 6.11 13.19 -10.26
C GLN A 61 6.00 12.89 -8.76
N SER A 62 4.96 12.14 -8.36
CA SER A 62 4.90 11.53 -7.02
C SER A 62 6.03 10.51 -6.87
N LEU A 63 6.79 10.61 -5.77
CA LEU A 63 7.85 9.66 -5.45
C LEU A 63 7.39 8.56 -4.51
N TYR A 64 6.25 8.75 -3.86
CA TYR A 64 5.68 7.78 -2.93
C TYR A 64 4.17 7.97 -2.79
N ALA A 65 3.53 6.92 -2.27
CA ALA A 65 2.10 6.89 -2.00
C ALA A 65 1.81 6.06 -0.75
N LYS A 66 0.71 6.37 -0.08
CA LYS A 66 0.10 5.50 0.93
C LYS A 66 -1.08 4.80 0.31
N LEU A 67 -1.10 3.48 0.43
CA LEU A 67 -2.18 2.63 -0.03
C LEU A 67 -2.91 2.07 1.19
N TYR A 68 -4.18 2.43 1.32
CA TYR A 68 -5.05 1.95 2.39
C TYR A 68 -5.79 0.72 1.91
N LEU A 69 -5.59 -0.41 2.59
CA LEU A 69 -6.24 -1.67 2.24
C LEU A 69 -7.49 -1.91 3.09
N ASP A 70 -8.33 -2.83 2.61
CA ASP A 70 -9.54 -3.30 3.28
C ASP A 70 -9.23 -4.07 4.57
N SER A 71 -8.11 -4.80 4.60
CA SER A 71 -7.74 -5.62 5.77
C SER A 71 -6.23 -5.83 5.91
N VAL A 72 -5.80 -6.13 7.14
CA VAL A 72 -4.44 -6.60 7.45
C VAL A 72 -4.12 -7.91 6.72
N ALA A 73 -5.13 -8.76 6.48
CA ALA A 73 -4.97 -10.00 5.74
C ALA A 73 -4.57 -9.74 4.28
N THR A 74 -5.21 -8.77 3.61
CA THR A 74 -4.84 -8.36 2.25
C THR A 74 -3.42 -7.79 2.24
N MET A 75 -3.06 -6.93 3.20
CA MET A 75 -1.69 -6.42 3.32
C MET A 75 -0.66 -7.55 3.45
N ASN A 76 -0.92 -8.51 4.34
CA ASN A 76 -0.05 -9.66 4.53
C ASN A 76 0.04 -10.51 3.25
N ARG A 77 -1.02 -10.66 2.47
CA ARG A 77 -0.96 -11.34 1.16
C ARG A 77 -0.04 -10.60 0.19
N VAL A 78 -0.10 -9.26 0.14
CA VAL A 78 0.82 -8.47 -0.68
C VAL A 78 2.28 -8.73 -0.27
N LEU A 79 2.55 -8.71 1.02
CA LEU A 79 3.90 -8.83 1.58
C LEU A 79 4.43 -10.28 1.59
N ASN A 80 3.55 -11.28 1.60
CA ASN A 80 3.89 -12.69 1.72
C ASN A 80 3.68 -13.53 0.44
N ASP A 81 3.32 -12.91 -0.69
CA ASP A 81 3.32 -13.62 -1.98
C ASP A 81 4.72 -14.21 -2.26
N TRP A 82 4.83 -15.41 -2.84
CA TRP A 82 6.07 -16.17 -2.87
C TRP A 82 7.23 -15.43 -3.57
N GLN A 83 6.94 -14.70 -4.65
CA GLN A 83 7.91 -13.85 -5.36
C GLN A 83 8.37 -12.69 -4.46
N THR A 84 7.43 -12.22 -3.64
CA THR A 84 7.57 -11.09 -2.74
C THR A 84 8.36 -11.48 -1.48
N VAL A 85 8.10 -12.62 -0.85
CA VAL A 85 8.82 -13.12 0.36
C VAL A 85 10.31 -13.23 0.09
N LYS A 86 10.69 -13.80 -1.07
CA LYS A 86 12.10 -13.93 -1.43
C LYS A 86 12.78 -12.55 -1.56
N LEU A 87 12.09 -11.58 -2.16
CA LEU A 87 12.61 -10.22 -2.30
C LEU A 87 12.63 -9.47 -0.96
N TRP A 88 11.61 -9.66 -0.13
CA TRP A 88 11.48 -9.06 1.20
C TRP A 88 12.62 -9.49 2.13
N SER A 89 12.91 -10.79 2.21
CA SER A 89 13.97 -11.34 3.07
C SER A 89 15.38 -10.90 2.64
N LEU A 90 15.56 -10.56 1.36
CA LEU A 90 16.82 -10.06 0.82
C LEU A 90 16.95 -8.53 0.93
N SER A 91 15.90 -7.84 1.35
CA SER A 91 15.82 -6.37 1.36
C SER A 91 16.18 -5.80 2.73
N ILE A 92 17.21 -4.95 2.78
CA ILE A 92 17.70 -4.31 4.01
C ILE A 92 16.59 -3.54 4.74
N ASN A 93 15.68 -2.92 4.00
CA ASN A 93 14.62 -2.08 4.54
C ASN A 93 13.27 -2.78 4.65
N LYS A 94 13.22 -4.13 4.51
CA LYS A 94 11.97 -4.90 4.50
C LYS A 94 10.99 -4.24 3.52
N SER A 95 11.35 -4.26 2.23
CA SER A 95 10.50 -3.79 1.15
C SER A 95 10.39 -4.84 0.05
N VAL A 96 9.24 -4.89 -0.58
CA VAL A 96 8.92 -5.82 -1.65
C VAL A 96 8.99 -5.08 -2.97
N LYS A 97 9.63 -5.67 -3.98
CA LYS A 97 9.65 -5.08 -5.33
C LYS A 97 8.48 -5.63 -6.14
N LEU A 98 7.61 -4.75 -6.57
CA LEU A 98 6.42 -5.04 -7.39
C LEU A 98 6.63 -4.50 -8.81
N ARG A 99 5.91 -5.09 -9.77
CA ARG A 99 5.99 -4.72 -11.19
C ARG A 99 4.58 -4.54 -11.75
N VAL A 100 4.31 -3.37 -12.34
CA VAL A 100 3.08 -3.08 -13.10
C VAL A 100 3.46 -2.45 -14.43
N ASN A 101 2.88 -2.88 -15.55
CA ASN A 101 3.11 -2.31 -16.88
C ASN A 101 4.60 -2.09 -17.24
N GLY A 102 5.48 -2.99 -16.80
CA GLY A 102 6.93 -2.86 -17.02
C GLY A 102 7.68 -1.94 -16.04
N LYS A 103 6.96 -1.14 -15.24
CA LYS A 103 7.48 -0.25 -14.20
C LYS A 103 7.67 -1.02 -12.88
N PHE A 104 8.73 -0.69 -12.15
CA PHE A 104 8.98 -1.26 -10.82
C PHE A 104 8.74 -0.23 -9.73
N PHE A 105 8.15 -0.70 -8.64
CA PHE A 105 7.94 0.08 -7.43
C PHE A 105 8.18 -0.80 -6.20
N TRP A 106 8.39 -0.17 -5.05
CA TRP A 106 8.59 -0.89 -3.80
C TRP A 106 7.41 -0.64 -2.88
N ALA A 107 6.97 -1.68 -2.18
CA ALA A 107 5.97 -1.57 -1.14
C ALA A 107 6.53 -2.09 0.19
N ARG A 108 6.11 -1.48 1.29
CA ARG A 108 6.41 -1.96 2.65
C ARG A 108 5.26 -1.62 3.56
N LYS A 109 5.18 -2.31 4.71
CA LYS A 109 4.24 -1.92 5.77
C LYS A 109 4.53 -0.46 6.16
N TYR A 110 3.48 0.35 6.24
CA TYR A 110 3.60 1.70 6.75
C TYR A 110 3.96 1.67 8.24
N THR A 111 4.98 2.42 8.61
CA THR A 111 5.45 2.59 9.97
C THR A 111 5.49 4.08 10.23
N ARG A 112 4.84 4.54 11.30
CA ARG A 112 4.87 5.94 11.73
C ARG A 112 6.27 6.33 12.17
#